data_AF-A0A8I2G242-F1
#
_entry.id   AF-A0A8I2G242-F1
#
_cell.length_a   1.000
_cell.length_b   1.000
_cell.length_c   1.000
_cell.angle_alpha   90.00
_cell.angle_beta   90.00
_cell.angle_gamma   90.00
#
_symmetry.space_group_name_H-M   'P 1'
#
loop_
_entity.id
_entity.type
_entity.pdbx_description
1 polymer ?
#
loop_
_entity_poly.entity_id
_entity_poly.type
_entity_poly.pdbx_seq_one_letter_code
_entity_poly.pdbx_strand_id
1 'polypeptide(L)' 'MIIANPIYDTTFKYLMKNIKIAKGVISTILDEEIVKLDLKAQESVYKDKQRQKLTVYHLDFVAKIQGRE' A
#
# COMPACT_ATOMS: atom_id res chain seq x y z
N MET A 1 7.71 -13.08 -12.32
CA MET A 1 6.81 -13.76 -11.36
C MET A 1 6.08 -12.68 -10.59
N ILE A 2 4.75 -12.63 -10.67
CA ILE A 2 3.94 -11.68 -9.88
C ILE A 2 3.62 -12.40 -8.56
N ILE A 3 4.26 -11.99 -7.48
CA ILE A 3 3.91 -12.45 -6.14
C ILE A 3 2.77 -11.56 -5.67
N ALA A 4 1.57 -12.13 -5.54
CA ALA A 4 0.48 -11.43 -4.88
C ALA A 4 0.88 -11.21 -3.41
N ASN A 5 0.83 -9.98 -2.92
CA ASN A 5 1.14 -9.71 -1.52
C ASN A 5 -0.01 -10.25 -0.65
N PRO A 6 0.21 -11.29 0.18
CA PRO A 6 -0.86 -11.94 0.94
C PRO A 6 -1.47 -11.06 2.03
N ILE A 7 -0.80 -9.96 2.41
CA ILE A 7 -1.31 -8.99 3.39
C ILE A 7 -2.32 -8.03 2.74
N TYR A 8 -2.30 -7.86 1.41
CA TYR A 8 -3.12 -6.90 0.69
C TYR A 8 -4.49 -7.49 0.31
N ASP A 9 -5.28 -7.83 1.31
CA ASP A 9 -6.69 -8.17 1.14
C ASP A 9 -7.58 -6.91 1.02
N THR A 10 -8.89 -7.13 0.89
CA THR A 10 -9.87 -6.02 0.76
C THR A 10 -9.94 -5.18 2.04
N THR A 11 -9.72 -5.80 3.20
CA THR A 11 -9.72 -5.17 4.52
C THR A 11 -8.53 -4.23 4.66
N PHE A 12 -7.33 -4.69 4.32
CA PHE A 12 -6.10 -3.92 4.31
C PHE A 12 -6.21 -2.75 3.34
N LYS A 13 -6.76 -2.97 2.13
CA LYS A 13 -7.07 -1.89 1.18
C LYS A 13 -7.96 -0.82 1.79
N TYR A 14 -9.03 -1.20 2.48
CA TYR A 14 -9.94 -0.25 3.12
C TYR A 14 -9.24 0.55 4.23
N LEU A 15 -8.43 -0.13 5.05
CA LEU A 15 -7.63 0.51 6.11
C LEU A 15 -6.66 1.54 5.54
N MET A 16 -5.97 1.17 4.46
CA MET A 16 -4.96 1.96 3.76
C MET A 16 -5.52 3.19 3.01
N LYS A 17 -6.84 3.27 2.76
CA LYS A 17 -7.49 4.47 2.21
C LYS A 17 -7.55 5.63 3.21
N ASN A 18 -7.51 5.35 4.51
CA ASN A 18 -7.46 6.40 5.53
C ASN A 18 -6.00 6.80 5.79
N ILE A 19 -5.63 8.00 5.35
CA ILE A 19 -4.24 8.48 5.44
C ILE A 19 -3.68 8.49 6.87
N LYS A 20 -4.52 8.73 7.90
CA LYS A 20 -4.07 8.73 9.30
C LYS A 20 -3.70 7.32 9.76
N ILE A 21 -4.54 6.35 9.42
CA ILE A 21 -4.31 4.95 9.78
C ILE A 21 -3.16 4.38 8.98
N ALA A 22 -3.13 4.62 7.66
CA ALA A 22 -2.05 4.22 6.78
C ALA A 22 -0.69 4.76 7.26
N LYS A 23 -0.63 6.03 7.67
CA LYS A 23 0.57 6.63 8.25
C LYS A 23 1.05 5.90 9.50
N GLY A 24 0.15 5.54 10.42
CA GLY A 24 0.50 4.78 11.63
C GLY A 24 1.00 3.36 11.31
N VAL A 25 0.31 2.64 10.43
CA VAL A 25 0.71 1.29 10.01
C VAL A 25 2.08 1.30 9.32
N ILE A 26 2.28 2.19 8.34
CA ILE A 26 3.54 2.26 7.60
C ILE A 26 4.68 2.74 8.51
N SER A 27 4.41 3.68 9.43
CA SER A 27 5.40 4.12 10.42
C SER A 27 5.83 2.97 11.33
N THR A 28 4.87 2.13 11.75
CA THR A 28 5.15 0.94 12.59
C THR A 28 5.95 -0.12 11.82
N ILE A 29 5.62 -0.36 10.54
CA ILE A 29 6.33 -1.34 9.70
C ILE A 29 7.77 -0.90 9.42
N LEU A 30 7.97 0.40 9.18
CA LEU A 30 9.29 0.95 8.86
C LEU A 30 10.13 1.24 10.12
N ASP A 31 9.52 1.26 11.31
CA ASP A 31 10.11 1.74 12.55
C ASP A 31 10.69 3.17 12.43
N GLU A 32 9.98 4.03 11.69
CA GLU A 32 10.41 5.39 11.36
C GLU A 32 9.27 6.40 11.53
N GLU A 33 9.63 7.63 11.93
CA GLU A 33 8.67 8.72 12.02
C GLU A 33 8.36 9.27 10.62
N ILE A 34 7.14 9.03 10.15
CA ILE A 34 6.66 9.58 8.89
C ILE A 34 6.20 11.02 9.14
N VAL A 35 6.74 11.98 8.42
CA VAL A 35 6.30 13.39 8.48
C VAL A 35 5.06 13.56 7.60
N LYS A 36 5.13 13.05 6.37
CA LYS A 36 4.05 13.12 5.39
C LYS A 36 3.87 11.79 4.68
N LEU A 37 2.63 11.38 4.52
CA LEU A 37 2.26 10.26 3.67
C LEU A 37 1.38 10.79 2.54
N ASP A 38 1.78 10.54 1.30
CA ASP A 38 1.01 10.85 0.11
C ASP A 38 0.59 9.53 -0.57
N LEU A 39 -0.71 9.40 -0.85
CA LEU A 39 -1.29 8.32 -1.63
C LEU A 39 -1.23 8.71 -3.11
N LYS A 40 -0.55 7.92 -3.94
CA LYS A 40 -0.67 8.10 -5.39
C LYS A 40 -1.95 7.41 -5.87
N ALA A 41 -2.78 8.13 -6.62
CA ALA A 41 -3.94 7.54 -7.27
C ALA A 41 -3.47 6.67 -8.45
N GLN A 42 -3.37 5.36 -8.26
CA GLN A 42 -3.18 4.45 -9.39
C GLN A 42 -3.71 3.05 -9.12
N GLU A 43 -5.00 2.86 -9.37
CA GLU A 43 -5.57 1.53 -9.51
C GLU A 43 -5.21 0.97 -10.89
N SER A 44 -4.03 0.35 -11.01
CA SER A 44 -3.75 -0.54 -12.13
C SER A 44 -4.41 -1.89 -11.84
N VAL A 45 -5.59 -2.12 -12.42
CA VAL A 45 -6.25 -3.42 -12.37
C VAL A 45 -5.54 -4.34 -13.36
N TYR A 46 -4.67 -5.21 -12.84
CA TYR A 46 -4.10 -6.28 -13.65
C TYR A 46 -5.13 -7.40 -13.78
N LYS A 47 -5.76 -7.51 -14.96
CA LYS A 47 -6.53 -8.68 -15.34
C LYS A 47 -5.58 -9.69 -15.97
N ASP A 48 -5.19 -10.70 -15.21
CA ASP A 48 -4.45 -11.84 -15.76
C ASP A 48 -5.33 -12.54 -16.80
N LYS A 49 -4.95 -12.46 -18.09
CA LYS A 49 -5.72 -13.05 -19.19
C LYS A 49 -5.77 -14.58 -19.13
N GLN A 50 -4.84 -15.24 -18.42
CA GLN A 50 -4.80 -16.69 -18.25
C GLN A 50 -5.46 -17.14 -16.93
N ARG A 51 -5.42 -16.31 -15.89
CA ARG A 51 -6.00 -16.60 -14.56
C ARG A 51 -7.17 -15.68 -14.25
N GLN A 52 -8.24 -15.77 -15.05
CA GLN A 52 -9.48 -14.94 -14.99
C GLN A 52 -10.17 -14.80 -13.60
N LYS A 53 -9.66 -15.45 -12.55
CA LYS A 53 -10.18 -15.41 -11.17
C LYS A 53 -9.43 -14.48 -10.22
N LEU A 54 -8.28 -13.91 -10.59
CA LEU A 54 -7.50 -13.06 -9.69
C LEU A 54 -7.51 -11.60 -10.16
N THR A 55 -8.09 -10.72 -9.33
CA THR A 55 -7.97 -9.26 -9.52
C THR A 55 -6.90 -8.75 -8.57
N VAL A 56 -5.81 -8.20 -9.12
CA VAL A 56 -4.73 -7.62 -8.32
C VAL A 56 -4.86 -6.10 -8.33
N TYR A 57 -4.88 -5.51 -7.14
CA TYR A 57 -4.84 -4.06 -6.94
C TYR A 57 -3.42 -3.67 -6.50
N HIS A 58 -2.84 -2.70 -7.20
CA HIS A 58 -1.58 -2.07 -6.80
C HIS A 58 -1.89 -0.77 -6.07
N LEU A 59 -1.20 -0.52 -4.96
CA LEU A 59 -1.33 0.69 -4.15
C LEU A 59 0.07 1.15 -3.79
N ASP A 60 0.44 2.34 -4.28
CA ASP A 60 1.74 2.94 -4.01
C ASP A 60 1.63 4.05 -2.98
N PHE A 61 2.53 4.01 -2.00
CA PHE A 61 2.70 5.03 -0.99
C PHE A 61 4.03 5.73 -1.18
N VAL A 62 4.00 7.06 -1.03
CA VAL A 62 5.22 7.85 -0.87
C VAL A 62 5.24 8.40 0.55
N ALA A 63 6.18 7.91 1.36
CA ALA A 63 6.43 8.42 2.70
C ALA A 63 7.60 9.39 2.68
N LYS A 64 7.42 10.56 3.27
CA LYS A 64 8.51 11.48 3.63
C LYS A 64 8.85 11.26 5.10
N ILE A 65 10.09 10.89 5.37
CA ILE A 65 10.63 10.55 6.69
C ILE A 65 11.62 11.65 7.09
N GLN A 66 11.68 11.97 8.37
CA GLN A 66 12.75 12.81 8.91
C GLN A 66 13.98 11.94 9.18
N GLY A 67 15.11 12.27 8.56
CA GLY A 67 16.34 11.50 8.77
C GLY A 67 16.76 11.51 10.24
N ARG A 68 17.17 10.35 10.75
CA ARG A 68 17.89 10.23 12.03
C ARG A 68 19.35 10.65 11.75
N GLU A 69 19.85 11.63 12.48
CA GLU A 69 21.29 11.97 12.51
C GLU A 69 22.11 10.85 13.15
#